data_AF-A0A9X2ETG3-F1
#
_entry.id   AF-A0A9X2ETG3-F1
#
_cell.length_a   1.000
_cell.length_b   1.000
_cell.length_c   1.000
_cell.angle_alpha   90.00
_cell.angle_beta   90.00
_cell.angle_gamma   90.00
#
_symmetry.space_group_name_H-M   'P 1'
#
loop_
_entity.id
_entity.type
_entity.pdbx_description
1 polymer ?
#
loop_
_entity_poly.entity_id
_entity_poly.type
_entity_poly.pdbx_seq_one_letter_code
_entity_poly.pdbx_strand_id
1 'polypeptide(L)'
;MKFISAIIPTGLHIVGKLRADANLLWLYEGVYSGTGRPRKYDGKVDFIADLNRFEHAGALNDSTEVYTKTVYASFLKRVIR
;
A
#
# COMPACT_ATOMS: atom_id res chain seq x y z
N MET A 1 -2.56 2.01 -16.82
CA MET A 1 -1.25 2.68 -16.65
C MET A 1 -0.20 1.97 -17.49
N LYS A 2 0.17 2.51 -18.66
CA LYS A 2 1.11 1.86 -19.61
C LYS A 2 2.57 1.88 -19.12
N PHE A 3 3.02 2.99 -18.55
CA PHE A 3 4.39 3.18 -18.05
C PHE A 3 4.81 2.15 -16.99
N ILE A 4 4.06 2.07 -15.88
CA ILE A 4 4.37 1.14 -14.78
C ILE A 4 4.27 -0.32 -15.23
N SER A 5 3.41 -0.62 -16.22
CA SER A 5 3.30 -1.97 -16.77
C SER A 5 4.52 -2.37 -17.59
N ALA A 6 5.15 -1.43 -18.30
CA ALA A 6 6.34 -1.66 -19.10
C ALA A 6 7.62 -1.81 -18.26
N ILE A 7 7.67 -1.22 -17.07
CA ILE A 7 8.86 -1.22 -16.20
C ILE A 7 8.98 -2.50 -15.37
N ILE A 8 7.86 -3.11 -14.94
CA ILE A 8 7.93 -4.36 -14.15
C ILE A 8 8.79 -5.46 -14.78
N PRO A 9 8.65 -5.80 -16.08
CA PRO A 9 9.46 -6.87 -16.66
C PRO A 9 10.97 -6.54 -16.73
N THR A 10 11.37 -5.28 -16.57
CA THR A 10 12.79 -4.90 -16.57
C THR A 10 13.46 -5.08 -15.20
N GLY A 11 12.70 -5.47 -14.16
CA GLY A 11 13.22 -5.63 -12.80
C GLY A 11 13.55 -4.31 -12.10
N LEU A 12 13.17 -3.16 -12.69
CA LEU A 12 13.41 -1.85 -12.11
C LEU A 12 12.31 -1.47 -11.12
N HIS A 13 12.70 -0.75 -10.07
CA HIS A 13 11.77 -0.18 -9.08
C HIS A 13 11.45 1.28 -9.42
N ILE A 14 10.18 1.65 -9.30
CA ILE A 14 9.72 3.03 -9.46
C ILE A 14 9.52 3.61 -8.07
N VAL A 15 10.25 4.69 -7.77
CA VAL A 15 10.04 5.50 -6.58
C VAL A 15 9.43 6.82 -7.02
N GLY A 16 8.30 7.20 -6.41
CA GLY A 16 7.59 8.41 -6.79
C GLY A 16 6.54 8.80 -5.77
N LYS A 17 6.01 10.01 -5.93
CA LYS A 17 4.98 10.56 -5.05
C LYS A 17 3.59 10.14 -5.53
N LEU A 18 2.80 9.56 -4.63
CA LEU A 18 1.38 9.34 -4.86
C LEU A 18 0.57 10.60 -4.53
N ARG A 19 -0.63 10.71 -5.13
CA ARG A 19 -1.59 11.73 -4.73
C ARG A 19 -2.05 11.46 -3.29
N ALA A 20 -2.35 12.53 -2.56
CA ALA A 20 -2.85 12.42 -1.18
C ALA A 20 -4.18 11.67 -1.08
N ASP A 21 -5.00 11.71 -2.12
CA ASP A 21 -6.32 11.04 -2.21
C ASP A 21 -6.27 9.70 -2.96
N ALA A 22 -5.08 9.11 -3.13
CA ALA A 22 -4.93 7.84 -3.83
C ALA A 22 -5.80 6.75 -3.18
N ASN A 23 -6.50 5.97 -4.01
CA ASN A 23 -7.34 4.88 -3.52
C ASN A 23 -6.50 3.63 -3.24
N LEU A 24 -5.99 3.54 -2.01
CA LEU A 24 -5.21 2.43 -1.47
C LEU A 24 -6.09 1.54 -0.59
N LEU A 25 -5.86 0.23 -0.65
CA LEU A 25 -6.58 -0.79 0.12
C LEU A 25 -5.63 -1.56 1.01
N TRP A 26 -6.07 -1.82 2.24
CA TRP A 26 -5.38 -2.73 3.14
C TRP A 26 -5.42 -4.15 2.61
N LEU A 27 -4.31 -4.90 2.75
CA LEU A 27 -4.31 -6.33 2.49
C LEU A 27 -4.98 -7.04 3.67
N TYR A 28 -5.79 -8.04 3.39
CA TYR A 28 -6.42 -8.84 4.43
C TYR A 28 -5.44 -9.90 4.93
N GLU A 29 -5.01 -9.77 6.19
CA GLU A 29 -4.07 -10.67 6.87
C GLU A 29 -4.78 -11.65 7.82
N GLY A 30 -6.12 -11.59 7.89
CA GLY A 30 -6.91 -12.43 8.80
C GLY A 30 -7.10 -13.87 8.32
N VAL A 31 -7.56 -14.73 9.24
CA VAL A 31 -7.84 -16.14 8.94
C VAL A 31 -9.08 -16.26 8.06
N TYR A 32 -8.94 -17.00 6.97
CA TYR A 32 -10.07 -17.30 6.09
C TYR A 32 -11.04 -18.28 6.75
N SER A 33 -12.33 -17.93 6.78
CA SER A 33 -13.39 -18.72 7.44
C SER A 33 -13.71 -20.06 6.75
N GLY A 34 -13.14 -20.34 5.58
CA GLY A 34 -13.41 -21.57 4.81
C GLY A 34 -14.64 -21.48 3.89
N THR A 35 -15.41 -20.40 3.96
CA THR A 35 -16.66 -20.24 3.20
C THR A 35 -16.57 -19.14 2.13
N GLY A 36 -16.90 -19.50 0.89
CA GLY A 36 -16.98 -18.56 -0.23
C GLY A 36 -15.63 -18.21 -0.88
N ARG A 37 -15.47 -16.95 -1.31
CA ARG A 37 -14.20 -16.46 -1.86
C ARG A 37 -13.40 -15.80 -0.73
N PRO A 38 -12.12 -16.14 -0.54
CA PRO A 38 -11.28 -15.48 0.45
C PRO A 38 -11.29 -13.96 0.30
N ARG A 39 -11.44 -13.27 1.45
CA ARG A 39 -11.34 -11.81 1.51
C ARG A 39 -9.89 -11.41 1.17
N LYS A 40 -9.74 -10.52 0.21
CA LYS A 40 -8.41 -10.04 -0.25
C LYS A 40 -7.99 -8.74 0.42
N TYR A 41 -8.96 -7.89 0.75
CA TYR A 41 -8.70 -6.54 1.22
C TYR A 41 -9.45 -6.24 2.51
N ASP A 42 -8.80 -5.47 3.38
CA ASP A 42 -9.33 -5.05 4.67
C ASP A 42 -9.75 -3.57 4.69
N GLY A 43 -10.47 -3.15 3.65
CA GLY A 43 -10.97 -1.78 3.54
C GLY A 43 -9.98 -0.82 2.88
N LYS A 44 -10.38 0.46 2.85
CA LYS A 44 -9.60 1.57 2.29
C LYS A 44 -8.67 2.13 3.37
N VAL A 45 -7.47 2.54 2.97
CA VAL A 45 -6.51 3.21 3.85
C VAL A 45 -7.04 4.60 4.24
N ASP A 46 -7.09 4.87 5.54
CA ASP A 46 -7.25 6.20 6.11
C ASP A 46 -5.94 6.60 6.83
N PHE A 47 -5.20 7.57 6.28
CA PHE A 47 -3.90 7.96 6.83
C PHE A 47 -3.97 8.60 8.22
N ILE A 48 -5.12 9.15 8.61
CA ILE A 48 -5.30 9.78 9.92
C ILE A 48 -5.72 8.73 10.95
N ALA A 49 -6.71 7.90 10.61
CA ALA A 49 -7.26 6.91 11.53
C ALA A 49 -6.40 5.64 11.67
N ASP A 50 -5.71 5.24 10.60
CA ASP A 50 -4.98 3.97 10.54
C ASP A 50 -3.45 4.12 10.72
N LEU A 51 -2.95 5.24 11.25
CA LEU A 51 -1.51 5.47 11.39
C LEU A 51 -0.81 4.34 12.18
N ASN A 52 -1.51 3.76 13.16
CA ASN A 52 -1.04 2.63 13.96
C ASN A 52 -0.83 1.32 13.17
N ARG A 53 -1.41 1.19 11.97
CA ARG A 53 -1.26 0.00 11.10
C ARG A 53 0.04 0.05 10.30
N PHE A 54 0.64 1.22 10.17
CA PHE A 54 1.92 1.40 9.49
C PHE A 54 3.09 1.00 10.40
N GLU A 55 4.17 0.57 9.77
CA GLU A 55 5.44 0.31 10.45
C GLU A 55 6.21 1.62 10.53
N HIS A 56 6.65 2.02 11.72
CA HIS A 56 7.53 3.16 11.89
C HIS A 56 8.92 2.81 11.35
N ALA A 57 9.33 3.51 10.28
CA ALA A 57 10.60 3.29 9.58
C ALA A 57 11.75 4.17 10.11
N GLY A 58 11.46 5.11 11.03
CA GLY A 58 12.42 6.01 11.64
C GLY A 58 12.11 7.48 11.36
N ALA A 59 12.98 8.37 11.86
CA ALA A 59 12.91 9.80 11.57
C ALA A 59 13.86 10.15 10.42
N LEU A 60 13.40 10.96 9.47
CA LEU A 60 14.24 11.52 8.42
C LEU A 60 15.08 12.68 8.97
N ASN A 61 14.47 13.52 9.81
CA ASN A 61 15.05 14.66 10.53
C ASN A 61 14.30 14.84 11.86
N ASP A 62 14.73 15.74 12.73
CA ASP A 62 14.12 16.01 14.05
C ASP A 62 12.61 16.33 14.04
N SER A 63 12.06 16.72 12.88
CA SER A 63 10.65 17.09 12.71
C SER A 63 9.84 16.18 11.80
N THR A 64 10.44 15.13 11.22
CA THR A 64 9.77 14.31 10.19
C THR A 64 9.94 12.82 10.47
N GLU A 65 8.85 12.19 10.87
CA GLU A 65 8.74 10.74 11.03
C GLU A 65 8.35 10.06 9.71
N VAL A 66 8.90 8.87 9.49
CA VAL A 66 8.69 8.07 8.28
C VAL A 66 8.01 6.78 8.66
N TYR A 67 6.98 6.45 7.89
CA TYR A 67 6.16 5.26 8.05
C TYR A 67 6.13 4.47 6.74
N THR A 68 6.10 3.14 6.82
CA THR A 68 6.06 2.26 5.65
C THR A 68 5.00 1.19 5.84
N LYS A 69 4.34 0.79 4.74
CA LYS A 69 3.42 -0.34 4.74
C LYS A 69 3.19 -0.83 3.33
N THR A 70 2.99 -2.14 3.20
CA THR A 70 2.62 -2.77 1.94
C THR A 70 1.10 -2.71 1.76
N VAL A 71 0.64 -2.06 0.68
CA VAL A 71 -0.80 -1.83 0.41
C VAL A 71 -1.14 -2.11 -1.05
N TYR A 72 -2.42 -2.33 -1.36
CA TYR A 72 -2.88 -2.50 -2.73
C TYR A 72 -3.34 -1.17 -3.34
N ALA A 73 -2.72 -0.75 -4.43
CA ALA A 73 -3.14 0.42 -5.19
C ALA A 73 -4.16 0.03 -6.27
N SER A 74 -5.42 0.45 -6.09
CA SER A 74 -6.52 0.08 -7.00
C SER A 74 -6.30 0.55 -8.45
N PHE A 75 -5.73 1.74 -8.62
CA PHE A 75 -5.44 2.33 -9.94
C PHE A 75 -4.24 1.69 -10.65
N LEU A 76 -3.33 1.06 -9.90
CA LEU A 76 -2.21 0.27 -10.45
C LEU A 76 -2.56 -1.21 -10.61
N LYS A 77 -3.60 -1.67 -9.91
CA LYS A 77 -3.99 -3.08 -9.78
C LYS A 77 -2.86 -3.95 -9.21
N ARG A 78 -2.07 -3.40 -8.28
CA ARG A 78 -0.84 -3.99 -7.78
C ARG A 78 -0.59 -3.64 -6.32
N VAL A 79 0.12 -4.51 -5.64
CA VAL A 79 0.66 -4.27 -4.31
C VAL A 79 1.91 -3.40 -4.43
N ILE A 80 2.01 -2.37 -3.59
CA ILE A 80 3.10 -1.41 -3.54
C ILE A 80 3.57 -1.24 -2.08
N ARG A 81 4.79 -0.77 -1.89
CA ARG A 81 5.42 -0.45 -0.60
C ARG A 81 6.02 0.95 -0.66
#